data_AF-A0A1V9YSQ3-F1
#
_entry.id   AF-A0A1V9YSQ3-F1
#
_cell.length_a   1.000
_cell.length_b   1.000
_cell.length_c   1.000
_cell.angle_alpha   90.00
_cell.angle_beta   90.00
_cell.angle_gamma   90.00
#
_symmetry.space_group_name_H-M   'P 1'
#
loop_
_entity.id
_entity.type
_entity.pdbx_description
1 polymer ?
#
loop_
_entity_poly.entity_id
_entity_poly.type
_entity_poly.pdbx_seq_one_letter_code
_entity_poly.pdbx_strand_id
1 'polypeptide(L)'
;MFRQAFSRASRVAARAGAPLAVARSMTVAAPRRPVSNNATALTVAFLLTTGASVSLLHAKEKKANLAKIRQEIVDLIDDDAAIGPTFVRLAWHSSGSYSKKDKSGGSQGGTIRHKPESDHGGNAGLDIAVARLEAIKARHPEITFADLIVFSGIVAIAEMGGPEVPFRVGRKDVKAGELVTPDGRLPDADKGSKPATIN
;
A
#
# COMPACT_ATOMS: atom_id res chain seq x y z
N MET A 1 -36.26 24.47 35.54
CA MET A 1 -36.10 23.82 36.86
C MET A 1 -34.85 22.95 36.83
N PHE A 2 -33.89 23.25 37.73
CA PHE A 2 -32.86 22.40 38.36
C PHE A 2 -32.09 21.37 37.50
N ARG A 3 -30.79 21.63 37.22
CA ARG A 3 -29.58 21.15 37.95
C ARG A 3 -29.33 19.64 37.74
N GLN A 4 -28.18 19.16 37.26
CA GLN A 4 -26.86 19.31 37.89
C GLN A 4 -25.73 18.78 36.97
N ALA A 5 -24.61 19.51 36.94
CA ALA A 5 -23.32 19.07 36.41
C ALA A 5 -22.55 18.27 37.48
N PHE A 6 -21.81 17.24 37.07
CA PHE A 6 -20.80 16.61 37.93
C PHE A 6 -19.42 16.69 37.27
N SER A 7 -18.56 17.48 37.91
CA SER A 7 -17.11 17.56 37.74
C SER A 7 -16.43 16.59 38.69
N ARG A 8 -15.43 15.82 38.24
CA ARG A 8 -14.42 15.20 39.12
C ARG A 8 -13.02 15.19 38.50
N ALA A 9 -12.26 16.20 38.93
CA ALA A 9 -10.86 16.22 39.36
C ALA A 9 -9.84 15.20 38.79
N SER A 10 -8.81 15.78 38.19
CA SER A 10 -7.46 15.25 37.97
C SER A 10 -6.76 14.82 39.26
N ARG A 11 -5.88 13.80 39.17
CA ARG A 11 -4.76 13.62 40.10
C ARG A 11 -3.49 13.28 39.34
N VAL A 12 -2.62 14.29 39.25
CA VAL A 12 -1.19 14.20 38.94
C VAL A 12 -0.47 13.67 40.18
N ALA A 13 0.38 12.66 40.01
CA ALA A 13 1.34 12.25 41.03
C ALA A 13 2.75 12.42 40.47
N ALA A 14 3.49 13.35 41.06
CA ALA A 14 4.91 13.58 40.86
C ALA A 14 5.72 12.87 41.95
N ARG A 15 6.94 12.41 41.62
CA ARG A 15 8.19 12.48 42.43
C ARG A 15 9.32 11.74 41.68
N ALA A 16 10.37 12.44 41.25
CA ALA A 16 11.67 12.63 41.94
C ALA A 16 12.57 11.39 41.81
N GLY A 17 13.87 11.39 41.49
CA GLY A 17 14.94 12.37 41.32
C GLY A 17 16.24 11.54 41.28
N ALA A 18 17.21 11.90 40.44
CA ALA A 18 18.46 11.17 40.16
C ALA A 18 19.45 11.15 41.38
N PRO A 19 20.64 10.50 41.34
CA PRO A 19 21.77 10.92 40.47
C PRO A 19 22.78 9.85 39.97
N LEU A 20 23.54 10.35 38.98
CA LEU A 20 24.87 10.02 38.45
C LEU A 20 25.90 9.35 39.40
N ALA A 21 26.70 8.40 38.87
CA ALA A 21 28.12 8.20 39.23
C ALA A 21 28.86 7.38 38.14
N VAL A 22 29.81 7.98 37.39
CA VAL A 22 31.29 7.97 37.58
C VAL A 22 32.00 6.82 36.85
N ALA A 23 32.82 7.23 35.89
CA ALA A 23 33.73 6.43 35.09
C ALA A 23 34.93 5.87 35.88
N ARG A 24 35.53 4.79 35.37
CA ARG A 24 36.93 4.46 35.67
C ARG A 24 37.60 3.70 34.51
N SER A 25 38.53 4.38 33.85
CA SER A 25 39.55 3.81 32.98
C SER A 25 40.64 3.13 33.82
N MET A 26 41.16 2.00 33.35
CA MET A 26 42.44 1.43 33.77
C MET A 26 43.14 0.89 32.51
N THR A 27 44.19 1.58 32.08
CA THR A 27 45.18 1.17 31.09
C THR A 27 46.20 0.25 31.76
N VAL A 28 46.52 -0.90 31.16
CA VAL A 28 47.78 -1.61 31.42
C VAL A 28 48.36 -2.14 30.10
N ALA A 29 49.66 -1.96 29.98
CA ALA A 29 50.49 -1.99 28.78
C ALA A 29 50.79 -3.38 28.19
N ALA A 30 51.17 -3.36 26.91
CA ALA A 30 51.68 -4.47 26.11
C ALA A 30 53.14 -4.84 26.43
N PRO A 31 53.61 -6.02 25.95
CA PRO A 31 54.99 -6.14 25.49
C PRO A 31 55.16 -6.80 24.10
N ARG A 32 55.94 -6.08 23.28
CA ARG A 32 57.01 -6.47 22.32
C ARG A 32 56.79 -7.62 21.31
N ARG A 33 56.92 -7.23 20.03
CA ARG A 33 57.22 -8.07 18.86
C ARG A 33 58.61 -8.72 18.94
N PRO A 34 58.80 -9.85 18.22
CA PRO A 34 59.97 -10.03 17.36
C PRO A 34 59.58 -10.07 15.88
N VAL A 35 60.55 -9.70 15.05
CA VAL A 35 60.50 -9.55 13.58
C VAL A 35 60.94 -10.86 12.92
N SER A 36 60.31 -11.32 11.83
CA SER A 36 60.94 -12.24 10.86
C SER A 36 60.11 -12.41 9.56
N ASN A 37 60.53 -11.64 8.54
CA ASN A 37 60.67 -11.89 7.10
C ASN A 37 59.86 -12.96 6.32
N ASN A 38 59.21 -12.44 5.27
CA ASN A 38 59.19 -12.89 3.86
C ASN A 38 58.25 -14.03 3.38
N ALA A 39 57.59 -13.67 2.27
CA ALA A 39 57.19 -14.48 1.12
C ALA A 39 55.82 -15.20 1.13
N THR A 40 54.93 -14.65 0.29
CA THR A 40 54.28 -15.31 -0.86
C THR A 40 53.49 -16.61 -0.66
N ALA A 41 52.23 -16.57 -1.13
CA ALA A 41 51.52 -17.60 -1.93
C ALA A 41 50.14 -18.02 -1.38
N LEU A 42 49.12 -17.46 -2.04
CA LEU A 42 48.02 -18.19 -2.69
C LEU A 42 47.58 -19.51 -2.04
N THR A 43 46.41 -19.50 -1.39
CA THR A 43 45.56 -20.69 -1.35
C THR A 43 44.11 -20.27 -1.55
N VAL A 44 43.62 -20.58 -2.74
CA VAL A 44 42.21 -20.45 -3.13
C VAL A 44 41.42 -21.46 -2.32
N ALA A 45 40.76 -21.01 -1.26
CA ALA A 45 39.73 -21.79 -0.59
C ALA A 45 38.43 -21.64 -1.38
N PHE A 46 38.31 -22.39 -2.48
CA PHE A 46 37.02 -22.62 -3.15
C PHE A 46 36.21 -23.54 -2.25
N LEU A 47 35.50 -22.94 -1.28
CA LEU A 47 34.61 -23.68 -0.39
C LEU A 47 33.36 -24.07 -1.19
N LEU A 48 33.36 -25.31 -1.68
CA LEU A 48 32.23 -25.99 -2.27
C LEU A 48 31.18 -26.26 -1.17
N THR A 49 30.45 -25.23 -0.72
CA THR A 49 29.21 -25.46 0.03
C THR A 49 28.07 -25.68 -0.94
N THR A 50 27.88 -26.96 -1.21
CA THR A 50 26.73 -27.58 -1.85
C THR A 50 25.39 -27.07 -1.29
N GLY A 51 24.46 -26.72 -2.18
CA GLY A 51 23.09 -27.27 -2.11
C GLY A 51 21.94 -26.42 -1.56
N ALA A 52 22.14 -25.18 -1.11
CA ALA A 52 21.03 -24.37 -0.56
C ALA A 52 20.54 -23.22 -1.47
N SER A 53 21.29 -22.83 -2.50
CA SER A 53 21.06 -21.56 -3.20
C SER A 53 20.20 -21.63 -4.47
N VAL A 54 19.77 -22.81 -4.91
CA VAL A 54 18.97 -22.96 -6.15
C VAL A 54 17.49 -23.22 -5.88
N SER A 55 17.12 -23.73 -4.71
CA SER A 55 15.72 -23.99 -4.34
C SER A 55 14.94 -22.71 -4.03
N LEU A 56 15.61 -21.61 -3.68
CA LEU A 56 14.99 -20.29 -3.51
C LEU A 56 14.67 -19.61 -4.86
N LEU A 57 15.37 -20.00 -5.93
CA LEU A 57 15.19 -19.42 -7.27
C LEU A 57 14.01 -20.04 -8.04
N HIS A 58 13.39 -21.09 -7.50
CA HIS A 58 12.20 -21.73 -8.07
C HIS A 58 10.93 -21.49 -7.23
N ALA A 59 10.88 -20.39 -6.46
CA ALA A 59 9.60 -19.82 -6.03
C ALA A 59 8.83 -19.39 -7.27
N LYS A 60 8.19 -20.37 -7.92
CA LYS A 60 7.28 -20.24 -9.05
C LYS A 60 6.38 -19.04 -8.75
N GLU A 61 6.51 -17.96 -9.52
CA GLU A 61 5.64 -16.79 -9.34
C GLU A 61 4.20 -17.31 -9.30
N LYS A 62 3.58 -17.18 -8.13
CA LYS A 62 2.25 -17.71 -7.90
C LYS A 62 1.29 -16.81 -8.67
N LYS A 63 0.94 -17.21 -9.89
CA LYS A 63 0.01 -16.44 -10.72
C LYS A 63 -1.32 -16.27 -9.97
N ALA A 64 -1.84 -15.04 -9.96
CA ALA A 64 -3.12 -14.74 -9.34
C ALA A 64 -4.24 -15.63 -9.89
N ASN A 65 -4.97 -16.28 -8.98
CA ASN A 65 -6.17 -17.02 -9.34
C ASN A 65 -7.34 -16.02 -9.49
N LEU A 66 -7.44 -15.42 -10.68
CA LEU A 66 -8.46 -14.41 -10.98
C LEU A 66 -9.89 -14.95 -10.89
N ALA A 67 -10.11 -16.25 -11.17
CA ALA A 67 -11.44 -16.86 -11.05
C ALA A 67 -11.89 -16.89 -9.58
N LYS A 68 -10.99 -17.26 -8.67
CA LYS A 68 -11.28 -17.23 -7.24
C LYS A 68 -11.51 -15.81 -6.73
N ILE A 69 -10.66 -14.86 -7.13
CA ILE A 69 -10.81 -13.45 -6.75
C ILE A 69 -12.14 -12.89 -7.27
N ARG A 70 -12.54 -13.24 -8.50
CA ARG A 70 -13.84 -12.84 -9.05
C ARG A 70 -14.98 -13.33 -8.18
N GLN A 71 -14.97 -14.60 -7.78
CA GLN A 71 -16.01 -15.14 -6.92
C GLN A 71 -16.07 -14.40 -5.58
N GLU A 72 -14.94 -14.16 -4.93
CA GLU A 72 -14.93 -13.41 -3.65
C GLU A 72 -15.45 -11.97 -3.79
N ILE A 73 -15.29 -11.34 -4.97
CA ILE A 73 -15.87 -10.01 -5.24
C ILE A 73 -17.38 -10.11 -5.47
N VAL A 74 -17.85 -11.14 -6.17
CA VAL A 74 -19.29 -11.40 -6.35
C VAL A 74 -19.95 -11.65 -5.01
N ASP A 75 -19.35 -12.48 -4.16
CA ASP A 75 -19.88 -12.77 -2.81
C ASP A 75 -20.03 -11.47 -1.98
N LEU A 76 -19.09 -10.52 -2.09
CA LEU A 76 -19.21 -9.21 -1.44
C LEU A 76 -20.37 -8.36 -2.00
N ILE A 77 -20.66 -8.46 -3.30
CA ILE A 77 -21.74 -7.72 -3.95
C ILE A 77 -23.10 -8.32 -3.57
N ASP A 78 -23.18 -9.65 -3.48
CA ASP A 78 -24.38 -10.36 -3.04
C ASP A 78 -24.71 -10.04 -1.57
N ASP A 79 -23.68 -9.95 -0.72
CA ASP A 79 -23.83 -9.59 0.70
C ASP A 79 -24.25 -8.11 0.88
N ASP A 80 -23.77 -7.20 0.02
CA ASP A 80 -24.06 -5.77 0.08
C ASP A 80 -24.18 -5.17 -1.33
N ALA A 81 -25.41 -5.12 -1.85
CA ALA A 81 -25.67 -4.61 -3.19
C ALA A 81 -25.20 -3.16 -3.42
N ALA A 82 -25.01 -2.35 -2.37
CA ALA A 82 -24.50 -0.98 -2.50
C ALA A 82 -23.00 -0.93 -2.84
N ILE A 83 -22.25 -2.02 -2.61
CA ILE A 83 -20.82 -2.06 -2.89
C ILE A 83 -20.52 -2.16 -4.38
N GLY A 84 -21.39 -2.79 -5.17
CA GLY A 84 -21.23 -2.97 -6.62
C GLY A 84 -21.01 -1.63 -7.33
N PRO A 85 -21.96 -0.67 -7.26
CA PRO A 85 -21.78 0.67 -7.83
C PRO A 85 -20.56 1.41 -7.26
N THR A 86 -20.23 1.18 -5.99
CA THR A 86 -19.07 1.82 -5.33
C THR A 86 -17.74 1.30 -5.89
N PHE A 87 -17.62 0.01 -6.21
CA PHE A 87 -16.45 -0.54 -6.90
C PHE A 87 -16.28 0.03 -8.30
N VAL A 88 -17.38 0.24 -9.03
CA VAL A 88 -17.34 0.90 -10.34
C VAL A 88 -16.84 2.34 -10.20
N ARG A 89 -17.36 3.10 -9.22
CA ARG A 89 -16.90 4.47 -8.93
C ARG A 89 -15.42 4.49 -8.53
N LEU A 90 -14.97 3.57 -7.68
CA LEU A 90 -13.57 3.47 -7.26
C LEU A 90 -12.64 3.23 -8.46
N ALA A 91 -12.98 2.29 -9.35
CA ALA A 91 -12.20 2.01 -10.54
C ALA A 91 -12.16 3.20 -11.51
N TRP A 92 -13.28 3.91 -11.65
CA TRP A 92 -13.35 5.16 -12.41
C TRP A 92 -12.46 6.24 -11.81
N HIS A 93 -12.59 6.55 -10.52
CA HIS A 93 -11.82 7.61 -9.86
C HIS A 93 -10.32 7.34 -9.87
N SER A 94 -9.92 6.09 -9.64
CA SER A 94 -8.52 5.64 -9.76
C SER A 94 -7.97 5.88 -11.18
N SER A 95 -8.79 5.65 -12.21
CA SER A 95 -8.39 5.88 -13.61
C SER A 95 -8.49 7.35 -14.04
N GLY A 96 -9.44 8.09 -13.48
CA GLY A 96 -9.82 9.45 -13.86
C GLY A 96 -8.81 10.51 -13.46
N SER A 97 -7.85 10.19 -12.59
CA SER A 97 -6.75 11.09 -12.24
C SER A 97 -5.69 11.23 -13.34
N TYR A 98 -5.82 10.51 -14.46
CA TYR A 98 -4.84 10.55 -15.54
C TYR A 98 -4.84 11.88 -16.32
N SER A 99 -3.66 12.46 -16.51
CA SER A 99 -3.44 13.64 -17.35
C SER A 99 -2.68 13.27 -18.63
N LYS A 100 -3.29 13.51 -19.79
CA LYS A 100 -2.61 13.28 -21.10
C LYS A 100 -1.44 14.23 -21.32
N LYS A 101 -1.46 15.43 -20.71
CA LYS A 101 -0.44 16.47 -20.91
C LYS A 101 0.91 16.06 -20.30
N ASP A 102 0.88 15.59 -19.06
CA ASP A 102 2.09 15.25 -18.28
C ASP A 102 2.27 13.73 -18.09
N LYS A 103 1.29 12.91 -18.51
CA LYS A 103 1.27 11.44 -18.42
C LYS A 103 1.31 10.90 -16.98
N SER A 104 0.93 11.70 -16.00
CA SER A 104 0.83 11.30 -14.59
C SER A 104 -0.58 10.85 -14.21
N GLY A 105 -0.69 10.13 -13.09
CA GLY A 105 -1.96 9.61 -12.58
C GLY A 105 -2.48 8.38 -13.33
N GLY A 106 -3.77 8.14 -13.20
CA GLY A 106 -4.45 6.97 -13.74
C GLY A 106 -4.32 5.73 -12.85
N SER A 107 -4.83 4.60 -13.35
CA SER A 107 -4.96 3.37 -12.54
C SER A 107 -3.65 2.68 -12.16
N GLN A 108 -2.49 3.19 -12.61
CA GLN A 108 -1.18 2.69 -12.17
C GLN A 108 -0.90 3.11 -10.73
N GLY A 109 -0.26 2.24 -9.95
CA GLY A 109 0.16 2.56 -8.59
C GLY A 109 -0.88 2.30 -7.51
N GLY A 110 -2.18 2.30 -7.86
CA GLY A 110 -3.26 2.16 -6.88
C GLY A 110 -3.21 3.30 -5.85
N THR A 111 -2.90 4.51 -6.29
CA THR A 111 -2.58 5.67 -5.43
C THR A 111 -3.78 6.21 -4.68
N ILE A 112 -5.01 5.95 -5.14
CA ILE A 112 -6.26 6.40 -4.51
C ILE A 112 -6.42 5.94 -3.04
N ARG A 113 -5.68 4.92 -2.59
CA ARG A 113 -5.65 4.46 -1.19
C ARG A 113 -4.70 5.26 -0.29
N HIS A 114 -3.85 6.10 -0.88
CA HIS A 114 -2.78 6.82 -0.19
C HIS A 114 -3.11 8.30 -0.07
N LYS A 115 -2.68 8.92 1.04
CA LYS A 115 -2.73 10.38 1.18
C LYS A 115 -1.69 11.06 0.28
N PRO A 116 -1.97 12.26 -0.24
CA PRO A 116 -3.22 13.04 -0.09
C PRO A 116 -4.42 12.58 -0.93
N GLU A 117 -4.25 11.73 -1.95
CA GLU A 117 -5.31 11.42 -2.92
C GLU A 117 -6.55 10.76 -2.33
N SER A 118 -6.39 9.93 -1.29
CA SER A 118 -7.52 9.36 -0.54
C SER A 118 -8.39 10.41 0.14
N ASP A 119 -7.83 11.58 0.46
CA ASP A 119 -8.50 12.66 1.20
C ASP A 119 -9.08 13.73 0.27
N HIS A 120 -8.88 13.63 -1.06
CA HIS A 120 -9.47 14.54 -2.03
C HIS A 120 -11.01 14.49 -1.95
N GLY A 121 -11.68 15.64 -2.05
CA GLY A 121 -13.12 15.75 -1.85
C GLY A 121 -13.93 14.85 -2.81
N GLY A 122 -13.47 14.71 -4.06
CA GLY A 122 -14.09 13.83 -5.04
C GLY A 122 -14.05 12.34 -4.67
N ASN A 123 -13.15 11.92 -3.78
CA ASN A 123 -12.97 10.52 -3.37
C ASN A 123 -13.69 10.16 -2.06
N ALA A 124 -14.47 11.09 -1.49
CA ALA A 124 -15.23 10.83 -0.27
C ALA A 124 -16.12 9.57 -0.39
N GLY A 125 -16.04 8.70 0.62
CA GLY A 125 -16.78 7.44 0.76
C GLY A 125 -16.16 6.24 0.02
N LEU A 126 -15.06 6.41 -0.71
CA LEU A 126 -14.39 5.31 -1.41
C LEU A 126 -13.51 4.44 -0.49
N ASP A 127 -13.22 4.92 0.71
CA ASP A 127 -12.51 4.21 1.76
C ASP A 127 -13.20 2.90 2.16
N ILE A 128 -14.55 2.88 2.13
CA ILE A 128 -15.34 1.68 2.39
C ILE A 128 -15.00 0.58 1.38
N ALA A 129 -14.97 0.91 0.08
CA ALA A 129 -14.63 -0.03 -0.97
C ALA A 129 -13.15 -0.47 -0.90
N VAL A 130 -12.24 0.47 -0.61
CA VAL A 130 -10.82 0.14 -0.41
C VAL A 130 -10.65 -0.87 0.74
N ALA A 131 -11.32 -0.67 1.87
CA ALA A 131 -11.25 -1.59 3.01
C ALA A 131 -11.75 -3.00 2.68
N ARG A 132 -12.82 -3.13 1.87
CA ARG A 132 -13.28 -4.43 1.38
C ARG A 132 -12.23 -5.14 0.52
N LEU A 133 -11.59 -4.39 -0.39
CA LEU A 133 -10.54 -4.94 -1.25
C LEU A 133 -9.27 -5.27 -0.49
N GLU A 134 -8.94 -4.57 0.61
CA GLU A 134 -7.80 -4.91 1.48
C GLU A 134 -7.96 -6.31 2.10
N ALA A 135 -9.17 -6.70 2.48
CA ALA A 135 -9.44 -8.04 2.99
C ALA A 135 -9.18 -9.13 1.92
N ILE A 136 -9.59 -8.90 0.67
CA ILE A 136 -9.30 -9.79 -0.46
C ILE A 136 -7.79 -9.81 -0.73
N LYS A 137 -7.15 -8.63 -0.76
CA LYS A 137 -5.72 -8.49 -1.01
C LYS A 137 -4.88 -9.27 0.00
N ALA A 138 -5.28 -9.31 1.28
CA ALA A 138 -4.60 -10.08 2.31
C ALA A 138 -4.58 -11.59 2.02
N ARG A 139 -5.65 -12.12 1.40
CA ARG A 139 -5.74 -13.54 0.97
C ARG A 139 -5.04 -13.78 -0.38
N HIS A 140 -4.91 -12.74 -1.19
CA HIS A 140 -4.34 -12.76 -2.54
C HIS A 140 -3.14 -11.80 -2.66
N PRO A 141 -2.01 -12.09 -1.97
CA PRO A 141 -0.83 -11.24 -2.04
C PRO A 141 -0.21 -11.16 -3.44
N GLU A 142 -0.57 -12.06 -4.36
CA GLU A 142 -0.02 -12.14 -5.71
C GLU A 142 -0.63 -11.16 -6.75
N ILE A 143 -1.83 -10.63 -6.55
CA ILE A 143 -2.42 -9.60 -7.44
C ILE A 143 -2.03 -8.21 -6.95
N THR A 144 -1.66 -7.26 -7.81
CA THR A 144 -1.42 -5.89 -7.34
C THR A 144 -2.72 -5.23 -6.90
N PHE A 145 -2.65 -4.34 -5.92
CA PHE A 145 -3.83 -3.60 -5.46
C PHE A 145 -4.40 -2.72 -6.58
N ALA A 146 -3.53 -2.14 -7.40
CA ALA A 146 -3.90 -1.41 -8.61
C ALA A 146 -4.73 -2.27 -9.59
N ASP A 147 -4.31 -3.52 -9.83
CA ASP A 147 -5.09 -4.45 -10.65
C ASP A 147 -6.39 -4.87 -9.96
N LEU A 148 -6.37 -5.06 -8.64
CA LEU A 148 -7.55 -5.45 -7.86
C LEU A 148 -8.65 -4.39 -7.91
N ILE A 149 -8.31 -3.09 -7.79
CA ILE A 149 -9.28 -1.98 -7.92
C ILE A 149 -9.98 -2.00 -9.29
N VAL A 150 -9.20 -2.16 -10.36
CA VAL A 150 -9.79 -2.16 -11.71
C VAL A 150 -10.61 -3.43 -11.94
N PHE A 151 -10.13 -4.56 -11.44
CA PHE A 151 -10.82 -5.84 -11.57
C PHE A 151 -12.15 -5.84 -10.83
N SER A 152 -12.24 -5.25 -9.63
CA SER A 152 -13.49 -5.16 -8.89
C SER A 152 -14.55 -4.33 -9.62
N GLY A 153 -14.16 -3.24 -10.29
CA GLY A 153 -15.08 -2.47 -11.12
C GLY A 153 -15.60 -3.28 -12.31
N ILE A 154 -14.74 -4.06 -12.98
CA ILE A 154 -15.14 -4.93 -14.10
C ILE A 154 -16.10 -6.03 -13.65
N VAL A 155 -15.78 -6.72 -12.54
CA VAL A 155 -16.63 -7.77 -11.98
C VAL A 155 -17.98 -7.19 -11.56
N ALA A 156 -17.99 -6.02 -10.90
CA ALA A 156 -19.23 -5.36 -10.51
C ALA A 156 -20.11 -4.98 -11.71
N ILE A 157 -19.53 -4.50 -12.82
CA ILE A 157 -20.29 -4.23 -14.05
C ILE A 157 -20.97 -5.51 -14.54
N ALA A 158 -20.23 -6.61 -14.64
CA ALA A 158 -20.77 -7.88 -15.13
C ALA A 158 -21.86 -8.43 -14.19
N GLU A 159 -21.62 -8.39 -12.87
CA GLU A 159 -22.55 -8.91 -11.86
C GLU A 159 -23.88 -8.12 -11.84
N MET A 160 -23.82 -6.81 -12.06
CA MET A 160 -25.01 -5.97 -12.16
C MET A 160 -25.71 -6.04 -13.55
N GLY A 161 -25.38 -7.04 -14.38
CA GLY A 161 -26.00 -7.27 -15.69
C GLY A 161 -25.45 -6.39 -16.82
N GLY A 162 -24.31 -5.74 -16.61
CA GLY A 162 -23.59 -5.00 -17.63
C GLY A 162 -22.77 -5.89 -18.59
N PRO A 163 -22.03 -5.29 -19.54
CA PRO A 163 -21.23 -6.04 -20.49
C PRO A 163 -19.97 -6.65 -19.85
N GLU A 164 -19.49 -7.76 -20.40
CA GLU A 164 -18.17 -8.30 -20.07
C GLU A 164 -17.07 -7.36 -20.61
N VAL A 165 -16.20 -6.88 -19.71
CA VAL A 165 -15.09 -5.99 -20.05
C VAL A 165 -13.78 -6.77 -20.03
N PRO A 166 -13.00 -6.80 -21.13
CA PRO A 166 -11.71 -7.48 -21.14
C PRO A 166 -10.74 -6.93 -20.09
N PHE A 167 -10.20 -7.81 -19.25
CA PHE A 167 -9.24 -7.43 -18.21
C PHE A 167 -7.80 -7.80 -18.58
N ARG A 168 -6.87 -6.89 -18.28
CA ARG A 168 -5.43 -7.11 -18.42
C ARG A 168 -4.74 -6.82 -17.09
N VAL A 169 -4.00 -7.80 -16.60
CA VAL A 169 -3.10 -7.68 -15.45
C VAL A 169 -1.78 -7.04 -15.85
N GLY A 170 -1.06 -6.50 -14.89
CA GLY A 170 0.28 -5.94 -15.05
C GLY A 170 0.46 -4.53 -14.48
N ARG A 171 -0.56 -3.98 -13.81
CA ARG A 171 -0.38 -2.73 -13.07
C ARG A 171 0.56 -2.98 -11.90
N LYS A 172 1.34 -1.97 -11.55
CA LYS A 172 2.26 -2.03 -10.41
C LYS A 172 1.72 -1.18 -9.28
N ASP A 173 1.88 -1.66 -8.05
CA ASP A 173 1.60 -0.85 -6.86
C ASP A 173 2.77 0.10 -6.60
N VAL A 174 2.46 1.29 -6.10
CA VAL A 174 3.46 2.22 -5.58
C VAL A 174 3.31 2.42 -4.08
N LYS A 175 4.38 2.89 -3.46
CA LYS A 175 4.40 3.23 -2.04
C LYS A 175 3.64 4.53 -1.78
N ALA A 176 3.22 4.73 -0.54
CA ALA A 176 2.56 5.98 -0.14
C ALA A 176 3.46 7.18 -0.44
N GLY A 177 2.87 8.25 -1.01
CA GLY A 177 3.59 9.47 -1.40
C GLY A 177 4.25 9.42 -2.79
N GLU A 178 4.25 8.26 -3.45
CA GLU A 178 4.78 8.11 -4.82
C GLU A 178 3.63 8.17 -5.84
N LEU A 179 3.83 8.88 -6.95
CA LEU A 179 2.83 9.10 -8.03
C LEU A 179 1.49 9.71 -7.59
N VAL A 180 1.37 10.19 -6.35
CA VAL A 180 0.13 10.77 -5.86
C VAL A 180 -0.20 12.03 -6.65
N THR A 181 -1.42 12.07 -7.18
CA THR A 181 -1.85 13.16 -8.06
C THR A 181 -2.28 14.39 -7.25
N PRO A 182 -2.17 15.61 -7.79
CA PRO A 182 -2.78 16.79 -7.19
C PRO A 182 -4.32 16.68 -7.22
N ASP A 183 -4.98 17.38 -6.30
CA ASP A 183 -6.43 17.51 -6.29
C ASP A 183 -6.95 18.28 -7.52
N GLY A 184 -8.25 18.18 -7.81
CA GLY A 184 -8.92 18.88 -8.91
C GLY A 184 -8.80 18.22 -10.28
N ARG A 185 -8.29 16.98 -10.36
CA ARG A 185 -8.27 16.20 -11.61
C ARG A 185 -9.60 15.54 -11.96
N LEU A 186 -10.42 15.31 -10.95
CA LEU A 186 -11.75 14.72 -11.12
C LEU A 186 -12.77 15.80 -11.48
N PRO A 187 -13.79 15.47 -12.28
CA PRO A 187 -14.78 16.45 -12.71
C PRO A 187 -15.70 16.87 -11.56
N ASP A 188 -16.03 18.16 -11.53
CA ASP A 188 -17.01 18.73 -10.63
C ASP A 188 -18.44 18.52 -11.17
N ALA A 189 -19.36 18.08 -10.29
CA ALA A 189 -20.73 17.78 -10.67
C ALA A 189 -21.59 19.03 -10.98
N ASP A 190 -21.20 20.20 -10.49
CA ASP A 190 -21.93 21.47 -10.66
C ASP A 190 -21.57 22.21 -11.96
N LYS A 191 -20.57 21.74 -12.71
CA LYS A 191 -20.02 22.46 -13.87
C LYS A 191 -20.61 22.08 -15.23
N GLY A 192 -21.45 21.05 -15.33
CA GLY A 192 -22.03 20.65 -16.61
C GLY A 192 -20.99 20.14 -17.63
N SER A 193 -20.99 20.64 -18.87
CA SER A 193 -20.17 20.08 -19.97
C SER A 193 -18.76 20.70 -20.11
N LYS A 194 -17.95 20.12 -21.02
CA LYS A 194 -16.48 20.26 -21.13
C LYS A 194 -15.84 21.65 -20.97
N PRO A 195 -16.41 22.78 -21.41
CA PRO A 195 -15.74 24.07 -21.25
C PRO A 195 -15.59 24.51 -19.78
N ALA A 196 -16.38 23.95 -18.86
CA ALA A 196 -16.47 24.39 -17.47
C ALA A 196 -15.96 23.38 -16.43
N THR A 197 -15.61 22.15 -16.86
CA THR A 197 -15.30 21.00 -15.97
C THR A 197 -13.81 20.72 -15.78
N ILE A 198 -12.93 21.41 -16.49
CA ILE A 198 -11.48 21.17 -16.42
C ILE A 198 -10.78 22.53 -16.26
N ASN A 199 -10.18 22.78 -15.10
CA ASN A 199 -9.32 23.93 -14.85
C ASN A 199 -7.93 23.74 -15.47
#